data_AF-R7BZ87-F1
#
_entry.id   AF-R7BZ87-F1
#
_cell.length_a   1.000
_cell.length_b   1.000
_cell.length_c   1.000
_cell.angle_alpha   90.00
_cell.angle_beta   90.00
_cell.angle_gamma   90.00
#
_symmetry.space_group_name_H-M   'P 1'
#
loop_
_entity.id
_entity.type
_entity.pdbx_description
1 polymer ?
#
loop_
_entity_poly.entity_id
_entity_poly.type
_entity_poly.pdbx_seq_one_letter_code
_entity_poly.pdbx_strand_id
1 'polypeptide(L)'
;MSEEMKKEENKSCGGCEKQCGGAGKEEVVCESTQNTETAENEKNSCCGKKQADGTCEKHEECADAEMKNEKGEKCEKKKKLFAEIDELKKEAEENKRKWYAVTAEYENYRRRTEKQSATRYAEGRNDVVAALFPVGDNLERALSSCKDEQTKKGLEMVLKSFEKVLADEGIEAIDPTGKTFSADEAEAIMAVPAENGEESGTVKQVYLKGYKKGDKVLRYAQVIVVS
;
A
#
# COMPACT_ATOMS: atom_id res chain seq x y z
N MET A 1 -40.70 31.28 44.94
CA MET A 1 -40.32 29.85 44.99
C MET A 1 -39.06 29.73 44.14
N SER A 2 -37.91 30.29 44.52
CA SER A 2 -37.17 30.18 45.80
C SER A 2 -36.73 28.75 46.08
N GLU A 3 -35.46 28.61 46.50
CA GLU A 3 -34.68 27.39 46.87
C GLU A 3 -33.88 26.80 45.69
N GLU A 4 -32.56 26.94 45.51
CA GLU A 4 -31.37 27.15 46.36
C GLU A 4 -30.81 25.93 47.13
N MET A 5 -29.51 25.65 46.90
CA MET A 5 -28.51 24.90 47.71
C MET A 5 -28.63 23.35 47.80
N LYS A 6 -27.57 22.50 47.82
CA LYS A 6 -26.19 22.51 48.39
C LYS A 6 -25.27 21.59 47.53
N LYS A 7 -24.01 21.94 47.20
CA LYS A 7 -22.74 21.72 47.93
C LYS A 7 -22.50 20.27 48.41
N GLU A 8 -21.46 19.61 47.90
CA GLU A 8 -20.28 19.23 48.71
C GLU A 8 -19.09 18.67 47.89
N GLU A 9 -17.92 18.80 48.50
CA GLU A 9 -16.57 18.80 47.99
C GLU A 9 -15.78 17.51 48.36
N ASN A 10 -14.94 17.04 47.43
CA ASN A 10 -13.48 16.80 47.59
C ASN A 10 -12.91 15.54 48.32
N LYS A 11 -11.70 15.17 47.84
CA LYS A 11 -10.61 14.30 48.38
C LYS A 11 -10.78 12.78 48.19
N SER A 12 -9.78 11.97 47.85
CA SER A 12 -8.32 12.08 47.67
C SER A 12 -7.91 10.86 46.80
N CYS A 13 -6.86 10.86 45.99
CA CYS A 13 -5.51 10.60 46.48
C CYS A 13 -4.52 10.91 45.35
N GLY A 14 -3.46 11.65 45.71
CA GLY A 14 -2.39 12.00 44.80
C GLY A 14 -1.24 11.00 44.81
N GLY A 15 -0.38 11.18 43.81
CA GLY A 15 1.07 11.15 43.98
C GLY A 15 1.74 9.78 44.08
N CYS A 16 2.31 9.32 42.96
CA CYS A 16 3.66 8.76 43.01
C CYS A 16 4.40 9.16 41.73
N GLU A 17 5.39 10.02 41.90
CA GLU A 17 6.26 10.56 40.86
C GLU A 17 7.67 9.93 41.05
N LYS A 18 8.34 9.68 39.91
CA LYS A 18 9.80 9.51 39.71
C LYS A 18 10.42 8.15 40.07
N GLN A 19 11.36 7.57 39.32
CA GLN A 19 11.90 7.74 37.96
C GLN A 19 12.95 6.63 37.75
N CYS A 20 13.26 6.34 36.47
CA CYS A 20 14.50 5.74 35.95
C CYS A 20 14.55 4.22 35.65
N GLY A 21 14.81 3.91 34.36
CA GLY A 21 15.72 2.81 33.98
C GLY A 21 15.34 1.94 32.78
N GLY A 22 15.68 2.36 31.56
CA GLY A 22 16.28 1.52 30.50
C GLY A 22 15.54 0.31 29.89
N ALA A 23 15.17 0.47 28.61
CA ALA A 23 15.39 -0.43 27.46
C ALA A 23 14.97 -1.92 27.46
N GLY A 24 14.24 -2.31 26.40
CA GLY A 24 14.20 -3.68 25.84
C GLY A 24 12.88 -4.42 26.06
N LYS A 25 11.93 -4.37 25.12
CA LYS A 25 11.57 -5.46 24.16
C LYS A 25 11.05 -6.75 24.82
N GLU A 26 9.76 -7.03 24.65
CA GLU A 26 9.24 -8.41 24.68
C GLU A 26 8.56 -8.74 23.35
N GLU A 27 9.29 -9.56 22.61
CA GLU A 27 8.93 -10.31 21.42
C GLU A 27 8.91 -11.76 21.91
N VAL A 28 7.75 -12.42 21.97
CA VAL A 28 7.68 -13.82 22.39
C VAL A 28 7.87 -14.69 21.15
N VAL A 29 9.13 -15.06 20.93
CA VAL A 29 9.60 -16.10 20.01
C VAL A 29 9.69 -17.43 20.76
N CYS A 30 9.43 -18.50 20.01
CA CYS A 30 9.51 -19.90 20.32
C CYS A 30 10.76 -20.32 21.11
N GLU A 31 10.55 -21.15 22.14
CA GLU A 31 11.61 -21.90 22.80
C GLU A 31 11.23 -23.38 22.89
N SER A 32 12.01 -24.22 22.20
CA SER A 32 12.43 -25.54 22.68
C SER A 32 13.42 -26.12 21.68
N THR A 33 14.68 -25.77 21.88
CA THR A 33 15.81 -26.52 21.35
C THR A 33 16.29 -27.53 22.39
N GLN A 34 16.69 -28.70 21.86
CA GLN A 34 17.65 -29.65 22.41
C GLN A 34 17.12 -30.60 23.51
N ASN A 35 17.29 -31.91 23.40
CA ASN A 35 18.60 -32.52 23.15
C ASN A 35 18.56 -33.85 22.38
N THR A 36 19.61 -34.00 21.58
CA THR A 36 20.10 -35.17 20.83
C THR A 36 20.98 -36.07 21.71
N GLU A 37 21.07 -37.36 21.36
CA GLU A 37 22.29 -38.21 21.39
C GLU A 37 21.94 -39.53 20.66
N THR A 38 22.30 -39.66 19.36
CA THR A 38 23.51 -40.29 18.75
C THR A 38 23.53 -41.82 18.82
N ALA A 39 23.29 -42.52 17.71
CA ALA A 39 24.28 -43.12 16.76
C ALA A 39 24.39 -44.65 17.05
N GLU A 40 24.38 -45.60 16.11
CA GLU A 40 25.20 -45.82 14.89
C GLU A 40 24.37 -46.69 13.88
N ASN A 41 24.34 -46.39 12.56
CA ASN A 41 25.13 -46.99 11.45
C ASN A 41 24.90 -48.53 11.28
N GLU A 42 24.57 -49.17 10.16
CA GLU A 42 24.91 -49.05 8.73
C GLU A 42 23.88 -49.79 7.84
N LYS A 43 23.77 -49.35 6.56
CA LYS A 43 23.60 -50.13 5.31
C LYS A 43 22.79 -51.46 5.32
N ASN A 44 21.85 -51.61 4.39
CA ASN A 44 22.08 -52.33 3.11
C ASN A 44 20.78 -52.85 2.43
N SER A 45 20.65 -52.51 1.14
CA SER A 45 20.21 -53.33 0.00
C SER A 45 19.15 -54.45 0.15
N CYS A 46 18.04 -54.24 -0.57
CA CYS A 46 17.49 -55.10 -1.63
C CYS A 46 17.48 -56.65 -1.48
N CYS A 47 16.24 -57.17 -1.37
CA CYS A 47 15.64 -58.32 -2.08
C CYS A 47 16.40 -59.67 -2.22
N GLY A 48 15.80 -60.76 -1.69
CA GLY A 48 15.87 -62.09 -2.34
C GLY A 48 15.92 -63.36 -1.46
N LYS A 49 14.74 -63.98 -1.26
CA LYS A 49 14.41 -65.44 -1.17
C LYS A 49 15.13 -66.42 -0.21
N LYS A 50 14.31 -67.12 0.60
CA LYS A 50 14.02 -68.60 0.68
C LYS A 50 13.29 -68.89 2.02
N GLN A 51 12.03 -69.37 2.04
CA GLN A 51 11.57 -70.79 2.16
C GLN A 51 12.26 -71.57 3.30
N ALA A 52 11.62 -72.32 4.21
CA ALA A 52 10.29 -72.91 4.34
C ALA A 52 10.07 -73.40 5.81
N ASP A 53 8.95 -74.12 6.05
CA ASP A 53 8.54 -74.91 7.23
C ASP A 53 7.68 -74.16 8.28
N GLY A 54 6.51 -74.62 8.74
CA GLY A 54 5.84 -75.91 8.59
C GLY A 54 4.39 -75.82 9.09
N THR A 55 3.58 -76.73 8.55
CA THR A 55 2.12 -76.85 8.55
C THR A 55 1.51 -77.26 9.91
N CYS A 56 0.28 -76.84 10.21
CA CYS A 56 -0.69 -77.68 10.90
C CYS A 56 -2.10 -77.35 10.39
N GLU A 57 -2.86 -78.41 10.12
CA GLU A 57 -4.02 -78.52 9.26
C GLU A 57 -5.25 -78.94 10.10
N LYS A 58 -6.45 -78.61 9.61
CA LYS A 58 -7.80 -79.19 9.94
C LYS A 58 -8.43 -78.71 11.26
N HIS A 59 -9.74 -78.51 11.41
CA HIS A 59 -10.99 -78.76 10.65
C HIS A 59 -12.06 -77.89 11.38
N GLU A 60 -13.04 -77.21 10.78
CA GLU A 60 -14.36 -77.77 10.42
C GLU A 60 -15.17 -76.66 9.70
N GLU A 61 -15.80 -77.04 8.59
CA GLU A 61 -16.86 -76.28 7.95
C GLU A 61 -18.19 -76.39 8.73
N CYS A 62 -19.13 -75.53 8.33
CA CYS A 62 -20.58 -75.62 8.51
C CYS A 62 -21.20 -74.86 9.68
N ALA A 63 -21.33 -73.53 9.50
CA ALA A 63 -22.52 -72.77 9.90
C ALA A 63 -22.63 -71.50 9.05
N ASP A 64 -22.79 -71.65 7.74
CA ASP A 64 -22.91 -70.53 6.80
C ASP A 64 -24.19 -70.67 5.97
N ALA A 65 -25.31 -70.17 6.49
CA ALA A 65 -26.50 -69.91 5.69
C ALA A 65 -27.47 -68.87 6.25
N GLU A 66 -27.41 -68.48 7.53
CA GLU A 66 -28.41 -67.55 8.12
C GLU A 66 -27.83 -66.18 8.55
N MET A 67 -26.52 -65.96 8.45
CA MET A 67 -25.86 -64.68 8.78
C MET A 67 -25.41 -63.88 7.55
N LYS A 68 -25.87 -64.25 6.35
CA LYS A 68 -25.47 -63.62 5.07
C LYS A 68 -26.36 -62.46 4.63
N ASN A 69 -27.63 -62.41 5.05
CA ASN A 69 -28.57 -61.40 4.57
C ASN A 69 -28.43 -60.04 5.31
N GLU A 70 -28.21 -60.04 6.63
CA GLU A 70 -27.95 -58.78 7.36
C GLU A 70 -26.59 -58.15 7.05
N LYS A 71 -25.57 -58.96 6.71
CA LYS A 71 -24.23 -58.47 6.36
C LYS A 71 -24.20 -57.78 4.99
N GLY A 72 -25.05 -58.22 4.05
CA GLY A 72 -25.20 -57.60 2.72
C GLY A 72 -25.80 -56.20 2.78
N GLU A 73 -26.92 -56.02 3.49
CA GLU A 73 -27.56 -54.70 3.67
C GLU A 73 -26.70 -53.72 4.48
N LYS A 74 -25.99 -54.20 5.52
CA LYS A 74 -25.03 -53.39 6.28
C LYS A 74 -23.81 -53.00 5.43
N CYS A 75 -23.42 -53.82 4.45
CA CYS A 75 -22.31 -53.53 3.53
C CYS A 75 -22.69 -52.47 2.47
N GLU A 76 -23.88 -52.59 1.88
CA GLU A 76 -24.46 -51.59 0.95
C GLU A 76 -24.64 -50.22 1.61
N LYS A 77 -25.20 -50.18 2.83
CA LYS A 77 -25.35 -48.93 3.61
C LYS A 77 -24.00 -48.29 3.94
N LYS A 78 -22.99 -49.09 4.31
CA LYS A 78 -21.63 -48.59 4.54
C LYS A 78 -21.02 -47.98 3.27
N LYS A 79 -21.16 -48.63 2.11
CA LYS A 79 -20.65 -48.10 0.83
C LYS A 79 -21.28 -46.75 0.47
N LYS A 80 -22.60 -46.58 0.68
CA LYS A 80 -23.29 -45.30 0.45
C LYS A 80 -22.79 -44.20 1.39
N LEU A 81 -22.60 -44.51 2.68
CA LEU A 81 -22.03 -43.56 3.65
C LEU A 81 -20.58 -43.19 3.31
N PHE A 82 -19.75 -44.13 2.85
CA PHE A 82 -18.38 -43.83 2.41
C PHE A 82 -18.38 -42.94 1.16
N ALA A 83 -19.28 -43.18 0.21
CA ALA A 83 -19.41 -42.33 -0.98
C ALA A 83 -19.83 -40.89 -0.61
N GLU A 84 -20.79 -40.72 0.30
CA GLU A 84 -21.24 -39.42 0.80
C GLU A 84 -20.13 -38.68 1.58
N ILE A 85 -19.36 -39.41 2.41
CA ILE A 85 -18.19 -38.85 3.11
C ILE A 85 -17.14 -38.36 2.11
N ASP A 86 -16.90 -39.09 1.02
CA ASP A 86 -15.91 -38.70 0.02
C ASP A 86 -16.38 -37.52 -0.84
N GLU A 87 -17.68 -37.41 -1.10
CA GLU A 87 -18.30 -36.24 -1.74
C GLU A 87 -18.17 -34.99 -0.84
N LEU A 88 -18.58 -35.09 0.43
CA LEU A 88 -18.45 -34.01 1.41
C LEU A 88 -16.98 -33.58 1.61
N LYS A 89 -16.03 -34.50 1.57
CA LYS A 89 -14.59 -34.17 1.62
C LYS A 89 -14.15 -33.39 0.38
N LYS A 90 -14.60 -33.78 -0.82
CA LYS A 90 -14.29 -33.05 -2.05
C LYS A 90 -14.86 -31.63 -2.02
N GLU A 91 -16.10 -31.48 -1.58
CA GLU A 91 -16.73 -30.17 -1.40
C GLU A 91 -15.97 -29.33 -0.37
N ALA A 92 -15.54 -29.93 0.74
CA ALA A 92 -14.73 -29.25 1.76
C ALA A 92 -13.39 -28.77 1.18
N GLU A 93 -12.68 -29.59 0.40
CA GLU A 93 -11.43 -29.20 -0.24
C GLU A 93 -11.63 -28.14 -1.34
N GLU A 94 -12.70 -28.23 -2.12
CA GLU A 94 -13.05 -27.20 -3.10
C GLU A 94 -13.37 -25.86 -2.43
N ASN A 95 -14.14 -25.89 -1.35
CA ASN A 95 -14.47 -24.71 -0.56
C ASN A 95 -13.24 -24.11 0.11
N LYS A 96 -12.34 -24.93 0.67
CA LYS A 96 -11.05 -24.44 1.19
C LYS A 96 -10.23 -23.75 0.11
N ARG A 97 -10.16 -24.34 -1.09
CA ARG A 97 -9.45 -23.74 -2.22
C ARG A 97 -10.06 -22.39 -2.62
N LYS A 98 -11.39 -22.30 -2.71
CA LYS A 98 -12.10 -21.04 -2.97
C LYS A 98 -11.82 -20.01 -1.88
N TRP A 99 -11.86 -20.42 -0.61
CA TRP A 99 -11.53 -19.57 0.53
C TRP A 99 -10.13 -19.01 0.44
N TYR A 100 -9.11 -19.84 0.20
CA TYR A 100 -7.73 -19.36 0.05
C TYR A 100 -7.57 -18.39 -1.13
N ALA A 101 -8.23 -18.65 -2.25
CA ALA A 101 -8.21 -17.73 -3.40
C ALA A 101 -8.82 -16.37 -3.04
N VAL A 102 -10.00 -16.35 -2.42
CA VAL A 102 -10.68 -15.10 -1.99
C VAL A 102 -9.85 -14.35 -0.94
N THR A 103 -9.24 -15.05 0.01
CA THR A 103 -8.36 -14.42 1.01
C THR A 103 -7.14 -13.78 0.34
N ALA A 104 -6.51 -14.47 -0.61
CA ALA A 104 -5.38 -13.92 -1.35
C ALA A 104 -5.78 -12.70 -2.22
N GLU A 105 -6.94 -12.75 -2.87
CA GLU A 105 -7.49 -11.62 -3.62
C GLU A 105 -7.79 -10.42 -2.70
N TYR A 106 -8.34 -10.67 -1.52
CA TYR A 106 -8.63 -9.65 -0.53
C TYR A 106 -7.36 -8.99 0.00
N GLU A 107 -6.31 -9.75 0.32
CA GLU A 107 -5.02 -9.21 0.74
C GLU A 107 -4.38 -8.33 -0.36
N ASN A 108 -4.42 -8.81 -1.61
CA ASN A 108 -3.95 -8.04 -2.77
C ASN A 108 -4.76 -6.75 -2.97
N TYR A 109 -6.09 -6.84 -2.87
CA TYR A 109 -6.98 -5.69 -2.97
C TYR A 109 -6.72 -4.67 -1.86
N ARG A 110 -6.58 -5.13 -0.61
CA ARG A 110 -6.27 -4.27 0.54
C ARG A 110 -4.94 -3.54 0.33
N ARG A 111 -3.87 -4.27 0.00
CA ARG A 111 -2.55 -3.68 -0.26
C ARG A 111 -2.57 -2.69 -1.43
N ARG A 112 -3.33 -2.98 -2.48
CA ARG A 112 -3.53 -2.07 -3.61
C ARG A 112 -4.30 -0.81 -3.18
N THR A 113 -5.37 -0.97 -2.42
CA THR A 113 -6.23 0.13 -1.96
C THR A 113 -5.49 1.07 -1.03
N GLU A 114 -4.69 0.54 -0.10
CA GLU A 114 -3.84 1.34 0.79
C GLU A 114 -2.85 2.22 0.00
N LYS A 115 -2.17 1.63 -1.00
CA LYS A 115 -1.27 2.38 -1.90
C LYS A 115 -2.02 3.46 -2.69
N GLN A 116 -3.17 3.11 -3.28
CA GLN A 116 -3.97 4.06 -4.04
C GLN A 116 -4.52 5.20 -3.19
N SER A 117 -4.87 4.94 -1.93
CA SER A 117 -5.33 5.98 -1.00
C SER A 117 -4.25 7.05 -0.78
N ALA A 118 -3.01 6.63 -0.51
CA ALA A 118 -1.88 7.55 -0.34
C ALA A 118 -1.60 8.36 -1.62
N THR A 119 -1.61 7.70 -2.80
CA THR A 119 -1.44 8.38 -4.09
C THR A 119 -2.55 9.40 -4.34
N ARG A 120 -3.82 9.02 -4.14
CA ARG A 120 -4.97 9.92 -4.33
C ARG A 120 -4.90 11.14 -3.42
N TYR A 121 -4.45 10.97 -2.17
CA TYR A 121 -4.27 12.08 -1.26
C TYR A 121 -3.18 13.06 -1.75
N ALA A 122 -2.04 12.52 -2.22
CA ALA A 122 -0.97 13.34 -2.77
C ALA A 122 -1.39 14.06 -4.07
N GLU A 123 -2.15 13.39 -4.94
CA GLU A 123 -2.68 13.98 -6.17
C GLU A 123 -3.72 15.06 -5.88
N GLY A 124 -4.67 14.82 -4.99
CA GLY A 124 -5.67 15.81 -4.61
C GLY A 124 -5.04 17.07 -4.00
N ARG A 125 -3.95 16.94 -3.23
CA ARG A 125 -3.16 18.09 -2.78
C ARG A 125 -2.59 18.89 -3.95
N ASN A 126 -2.02 18.21 -4.94
CA ASN A 126 -1.45 18.87 -6.11
C ASN A 126 -2.52 19.61 -6.93
N ASP A 127 -3.72 19.03 -7.07
CA ASP A 127 -4.84 19.66 -7.78
C ASP A 127 -5.29 20.96 -7.09
N VAL A 128 -5.38 20.95 -5.76
CA VAL A 128 -5.71 22.13 -4.96
C VAL A 128 -4.65 23.22 -5.13
N VAL A 129 -3.37 22.86 -5.09
CA VAL A 129 -2.30 23.85 -5.29
C VAL A 129 -2.28 24.38 -6.73
N ALA A 130 -2.55 23.53 -7.72
CA ALA A 130 -2.64 23.94 -9.12
C ALA A 130 -3.76 24.97 -9.35
N ALA A 131 -4.89 24.85 -8.64
CA ALA A 131 -5.97 25.82 -8.68
C ALA A 131 -5.58 27.19 -8.08
N LEU A 132 -4.53 27.27 -7.25
CA LEU A 132 -4.02 28.52 -6.66
C LEU A 132 -3.00 29.24 -7.54
N PHE A 133 -2.37 28.58 -8.52
CA PHE A 133 -1.38 29.24 -9.39
C PHE A 133 -1.88 30.51 -10.09
N PRO A 134 -3.14 30.60 -10.58
CA PRO A 134 -3.65 31.84 -11.16
C PRO A 134 -3.64 33.03 -10.21
N VAL A 135 -3.69 32.79 -8.88
CA VAL A 135 -3.59 33.86 -7.88
C VAL A 135 -2.17 34.45 -7.88
N GLY A 136 -1.15 33.58 -7.89
CA GLY A 136 0.25 33.99 -8.02
C GLY A 136 0.50 34.77 -9.32
N ASP A 137 -0.01 34.28 -10.44
CA ASP A 137 0.13 34.95 -11.74
C ASP A 137 -0.53 36.34 -11.75
N ASN A 138 -1.68 36.47 -11.08
CA ASN A 138 -2.36 37.75 -10.93
C ASN A 138 -1.57 38.72 -10.05
N LEU A 139 -0.90 38.23 -9.01
CA LEU A 139 0.00 39.04 -8.17
C LEU A 139 1.21 39.53 -8.97
N GLU A 140 1.81 38.67 -9.79
CA GLU A 140 2.89 39.05 -10.72
C GLU A 140 2.44 40.13 -11.71
N ARG A 141 1.28 39.93 -12.32
CA ARG A 141 0.68 40.91 -13.26
C ARG A 141 0.32 42.22 -12.57
N ALA A 142 -0.13 42.16 -11.32
CA ALA A 142 -0.42 43.36 -10.53
C ALA A 142 0.88 44.12 -10.21
N LEU A 143 1.95 43.40 -9.85
CA LEU A 143 3.26 43.97 -9.58
C LEU A 143 3.83 44.69 -10.81
N SER A 144 3.76 44.06 -11.99
CA SER A 144 4.26 44.64 -13.24
C SER A 144 3.48 45.87 -13.71
N SER A 145 2.20 45.98 -13.33
CA SER A 145 1.30 47.08 -13.74
C SER A 145 1.27 48.23 -12.73
N CYS A 146 1.70 47.99 -11.48
CA CYS A 146 1.65 48.99 -10.41
C CYS A 146 2.69 50.09 -10.64
N LYS A 147 2.29 51.35 -10.50
CA LYS A 147 3.20 52.51 -10.62
C LYS A 147 3.65 53.07 -9.26
N ASP A 148 2.89 52.79 -8.20
CA ASP A 148 3.15 53.29 -6.85
C ASP A 148 4.15 52.40 -6.11
N GLU A 149 5.26 53.00 -5.65
CA GLU A 149 6.36 52.27 -5.00
C GLU A 149 5.99 51.64 -3.65
N GLN A 150 5.09 52.24 -2.88
CA GLN A 150 4.67 51.67 -1.59
C GLN A 150 3.80 50.42 -1.80
N THR A 151 2.88 50.50 -2.76
CA THR A 151 2.00 49.39 -3.14
C THR A 151 2.79 48.24 -3.76
N LYS A 152 3.79 48.53 -4.61
CA LYS A 152 4.71 47.53 -5.16
C LYS A 152 5.41 46.73 -4.06
N LYS A 153 6.01 47.39 -3.07
CA LYS A 153 6.68 46.71 -1.95
C LYS A 153 5.73 45.78 -1.19
N GLY A 154 4.49 46.21 -0.96
CA GLY A 154 3.46 45.37 -0.35
C GLY A 154 3.16 44.12 -1.19
N LEU A 155 2.98 44.28 -2.50
CA LEU A 155 2.76 43.17 -3.43
C LEU A 155 3.96 42.22 -3.49
N GLU A 156 5.19 42.73 -3.53
CA GLU A 156 6.41 41.90 -3.49
C GLU A 156 6.49 41.05 -2.22
N MET A 157 6.10 41.60 -1.07
CA MET A 157 6.07 40.85 0.19
C MET A 157 5.06 39.69 0.15
N VAL A 158 3.87 39.95 -0.40
CA VAL A 158 2.83 38.91 -0.55
C VAL A 158 3.28 37.85 -1.56
N LEU A 159 3.88 38.26 -2.67
CA LEU A 159 4.39 37.33 -3.70
C LEU A 159 5.52 36.45 -3.15
N LYS A 160 6.47 37.02 -2.39
CA LYS A 160 7.49 36.24 -1.68
C LYS A 160 6.88 35.27 -0.66
N SER A 161 5.81 35.67 0.02
CA SER A 161 5.10 34.78 0.93
C SER A 161 4.43 33.62 0.18
N PHE A 162 3.86 33.88 -0.99
CA PHE A 162 3.27 32.87 -1.86
C PHE A 162 4.33 31.89 -2.36
N GLU A 163 5.46 32.38 -2.86
CA GLU A 163 6.59 31.56 -3.30
C GLU A 163 7.16 30.69 -2.16
N LYS A 164 7.25 31.22 -0.94
CA LYS A 164 7.67 30.44 0.24
C LYS A 164 6.72 29.28 0.52
N VAL A 165 5.41 29.51 0.48
CA VAL A 165 4.43 28.45 0.71
C VAL A 165 4.56 27.34 -0.35
N LEU A 166 4.79 27.71 -1.62
CA LEU A 166 5.06 26.73 -2.67
C LEU A 166 6.35 25.94 -2.42
N ALA A 167 7.42 26.62 -2.01
CA ALA A 167 8.71 26.00 -1.72
C ALA A 167 8.61 25.02 -0.53
N ASP A 168 7.88 25.38 0.53
CA ASP A 168 7.64 24.52 1.70
C ASP A 168 6.86 23.24 1.32
N GLU A 169 5.99 23.33 0.31
CA GLU A 169 5.26 22.19 -0.28
C GLU A 169 6.09 21.38 -1.29
N GLY A 170 7.35 21.77 -1.52
CA GLY A 170 8.28 21.15 -2.47
C GLY A 170 7.98 21.46 -3.93
N ILE A 171 7.33 22.59 -4.21
CA ILE A 171 6.98 23.03 -5.56
C ILE A 171 7.98 24.08 -6.02
N GLU A 172 8.56 23.85 -7.19
CA GLU A 172 9.54 24.71 -7.83
C GLU A 172 8.93 25.39 -9.06
N ALA A 173 9.23 26.68 -9.23
CA ALA A 173 8.82 27.44 -10.40
C ALA A 173 9.74 27.12 -11.59
N ILE A 174 9.14 26.96 -12.77
CA ILE A 174 9.81 26.75 -14.05
C ILE A 174 9.76 28.08 -14.81
N ASP A 175 10.92 28.73 -14.92
CA ASP A 175 11.13 29.96 -15.69
C ASP A 175 12.31 29.75 -16.66
N PRO A 176 12.05 29.22 -17.87
CA PRO A 176 13.09 28.93 -18.84
C PRO A 176 13.47 30.15 -19.70
N THR A 177 13.26 31.38 -19.21
CA THR A 177 13.65 32.59 -19.97
C THR A 177 15.13 32.54 -20.37
N GLY A 178 15.42 32.68 -21.67
CA GLY A 178 16.77 32.64 -22.22
C GLY A 178 17.40 31.25 -22.35
N LYS A 179 16.67 30.17 -22.04
CA LYS A 179 17.14 28.78 -22.21
C LYS A 179 16.59 28.17 -23.50
N THR A 180 17.21 27.10 -23.96
CA THR A 180 16.68 26.27 -25.04
C THR A 180 15.30 25.72 -24.66
N PHE A 181 14.36 25.79 -25.59
CA PHE A 181 13.01 25.27 -25.38
C PHE A 181 13.03 23.75 -25.15
N SER A 182 12.31 23.31 -24.11
CA SER A 182 12.06 21.89 -23.83
C SER A 182 10.57 21.64 -23.69
N ALA A 183 10.04 20.70 -24.46
CA ALA A 183 8.64 20.29 -24.43
C ALA A 183 8.25 19.56 -23.12
N ASP A 184 9.23 19.06 -22.36
CA ASP A 184 8.99 18.36 -21.10
C ASP A 184 8.61 19.32 -19.96
N GLU A 185 8.98 20.60 -20.05
CA GLU A 185 8.79 21.59 -19.00
C GLU A 185 7.98 22.84 -19.46
N ALA A 186 7.85 23.06 -20.78
CA ALA A 186 7.23 24.24 -21.34
C ALA A 186 6.34 23.95 -22.57
N GLU A 187 5.30 24.76 -22.72
CA GLU A 187 4.39 24.82 -23.85
C GLU A 187 4.64 26.12 -24.64
N ALA A 188 5.02 25.98 -25.92
CA ALA A 188 5.22 27.13 -26.80
C ALA A 188 3.87 27.64 -27.34
N ILE A 189 3.48 28.84 -26.93
CA ILE A 189 2.21 29.46 -27.37
C ILE A 189 2.41 30.29 -28.63
N MET A 190 3.56 30.92 -28.77
CA MET A 190 3.86 31.81 -29.87
C MET A 190 5.31 31.62 -30.31
N ALA A 191 5.53 31.63 -31.62
CA ALA A 191 6.85 31.72 -32.21
C ALA A 191 7.01 33.12 -32.81
N VAL A 192 8.13 33.78 -32.53
CA VAL A 192 8.49 35.07 -33.11
C VAL A 192 9.77 34.93 -33.93
N PRO A 193 9.88 35.62 -35.08
CA PRO A 193 11.11 35.57 -35.87
C PRO A 193 12.29 36.13 -35.08
N ALA A 194 13.47 35.53 -35.26
CA ALA A 194 14.70 36.02 -34.65
C ALA A 194 15.00 37.47 -35.05
N GLU A 195 15.14 38.34 -34.05
CA GLU A 195 15.66 39.69 -34.22
C GLU A 195 17.01 39.77 -33.51
N ASN A 196 18.02 40.40 -34.14
CA ASN A 196 19.31 40.70 -33.50
C ASN A 196 20.12 39.48 -33.00
N GLY A 197 20.33 38.45 -33.84
CA GLY A 197 21.26 37.36 -33.52
C GLY A 197 20.80 36.41 -32.40
N GLU A 198 19.51 36.44 -32.05
CA GLU A 198 18.88 35.45 -31.17
C GLU A 198 18.96 34.03 -31.80
N GLU A 199 19.31 33.03 -30.99
CA GLU A 199 19.39 31.64 -31.44
C GLU A 199 17.99 31.02 -31.59
N SER A 200 17.72 30.44 -32.77
CA SER A 200 16.46 29.74 -33.03
C SER A 200 16.26 28.57 -32.05
N GLY A 201 15.04 28.40 -31.58
CA GLY A 201 14.68 27.39 -30.57
C GLY A 201 14.90 27.83 -29.11
N THR A 202 15.25 29.10 -28.87
CA THR A 202 15.40 29.66 -27.52
C THR A 202 14.10 30.28 -27.02
N VAL A 203 13.85 30.20 -25.72
CA VAL A 203 12.73 30.88 -25.06
C VAL A 203 13.04 32.37 -24.93
N LYS A 204 12.30 33.20 -25.66
CA LYS A 204 12.41 34.67 -25.60
C LYS A 204 11.84 35.23 -24.32
N GLN A 205 10.64 34.79 -23.96
CA GLN A 205 9.93 35.28 -22.79
C GLN A 205 8.97 34.21 -22.27
N VAL A 206 8.85 34.12 -20.95
CA VAL A 206 7.82 33.33 -20.27
C VAL A 206 6.59 34.21 -20.05
N TYR A 207 5.45 33.76 -20.58
CA TYR A 207 4.16 34.43 -20.42
C TYR A 207 3.48 34.03 -19.11
N LEU A 208 3.48 32.73 -18.78
CA LEU A 208 3.08 32.20 -17.48
C LEU A 208 4.13 31.21 -16.99
N LYS A 209 4.56 31.35 -15.73
CA LYS A 209 5.52 30.43 -15.12
C LYS A 209 4.94 29.02 -15.01
N GLY A 210 5.78 28.02 -15.24
CA GLY A 210 5.43 26.63 -14.94
C GLY A 210 5.68 26.31 -13.48
N TYR A 211 5.17 25.18 -13.01
CA TYR A 211 5.43 24.67 -11.67
C TYR A 211 5.61 23.15 -11.70
N LYS A 212 6.61 22.65 -11.00
CA LYS A 212 6.86 21.21 -10.83
C LYS A 212 7.03 20.84 -9.37
N LYS A 213 6.77 19.58 -9.05
CA LYS A 213 6.98 18.99 -7.74
C LYS A 213 7.82 17.72 -7.91
N GLY A 214 9.08 17.79 -7.53
CA GLY A 214 10.07 16.76 -7.90
C GLY A 214 10.10 16.60 -9.42
N ASP A 215 9.87 15.39 -9.91
CA ASP A 215 9.86 15.07 -11.35
C ASP A 215 8.50 15.31 -12.03
N LYS A 216 7.43 15.59 -11.27
CA LYS A 216 6.08 15.77 -11.82
C LYS A 216 5.80 17.23 -12.12
N VAL A 217 5.57 17.56 -13.39
CA VAL A 217 5.09 18.89 -13.80
C VAL A 217 3.62 19.04 -13.43
N LEU A 218 3.30 20.07 -12.64
CA LEU A 218 1.93 20.41 -12.24
C LEU A 218 1.28 21.36 -13.26
N ARG A 219 2.07 22.27 -13.82
CA ARG A 219 1.68 23.18 -14.89
C ARG A 219 2.90 23.49 -15.77
N TYR A 220 2.75 23.34 -17.08
CA TYR A 220 3.80 23.71 -18.03
C TYR A 220 3.98 25.23 -18.09
N ALA A 221 5.23 25.67 -18.25
CA ALA A 221 5.50 27.09 -18.49
C ALA A 221 5.00 27.48 -19.88
N GLN A 222 4.23 28.56 -19.97
CA GLN A 222 3.76 29.06 -21.26
C GLN A 222 4.78 30.05 -21.80
N VAL A 223 5.35 29.76 -22.96
CA VAL A 223 6.52 30.48 -23.46
C VAL A 223 6.35 30.98 -24.90
N ILE A 224 7.08 32.05 -25.19
CA ILE A 224 7.29 32.56 -26.54
C ILE A 224 8.68 32.12 -26.98
N VAL A 225 8.74 31.37 -28.08
CA VAL A 225 10.00 30.85 -28.64
C VAL A 225 10.44 31.68 -29.83
N VAL A 226 11.76 31.74 -30.05
CA VAL A 226 12.33 32.32 -31.27
C VAL A 226 12.37 31.24 -32.35
N SER A 227 11.81 31.52 -33.53
CA SER A 227 11.91 30.67 -34.73
C SER A 227 12.89 31.23 -35.73
#